data_AF-A0A7S4LDG3-F1
#
_entry.id   AF-A0A7S4LDG3-F1
#
_cell.length_a   1.000
_cell.length_b   1.000
_cell.length_c   1.000
_cell.angle_alpha   90.00
_cell.angle_beta   90.00
_cell.angle_gamma   90.00
#
_symmetry.space_group_name_H-M   'P 1'
#
loop_
_entity.id
_entity.type
_entity.pdbx_description
1 polymer ?
#
loop_
_entity_poly.entity_id
_entity_poly.type
_entity_poly.pdbx_seq_one_letter_code
_entity_poly.pdbx_strand_id
1 'polypeptide(L)'
;CLLSFVYVQTVLTTSTFLVKQKILSSNNSRKVIHVAAGSWLMWWPFFDDSHWTWVLNIGVPAVFTLKLSAVGLFAGPDHPDVIAMSRSGRPRDLLFGPLFFTVVMCFTGTALFRDPRAAFIMGALGWGDGLAPVVGMAYGRHKYCLFGPSKSFEGSLTMFVASLCGICLFQYALPASTLTGLSLLTCAAVATAVEAASPPEMDNLLIPIAMFLA
;
A
#
# COMPACT_ATOMS: atom_id res chain seq x y z
N CYS A 1 -4.56 18.54 2.73
CA CYS A 1 -5.79 17.76 3.02
C CYS A 1 -6.77 17.70 1.82
N LEU A 2 -7.23 18.83 1.26
CA LEU A 2 -8.19 18.79 0.13
C LEU A 2 -7.60 18.15 -1.14
N LEU A 3 -6.35 18.46 -1.48
CA LEU A 3 -5.66 17.88 -2.65
C LEU A 3 -5.48 16.36 -2.54
N SER A 4 -5.07 15.86 -1.37
CA SER A 4 -4.94 14.41 -1.12
C SER A 4 -6.30 13.69 -1.18
N PHE A 5 -7.37 14.34 -0.72
CA PHE A 5 -8.73 13.80 -0.82
C PHE A 5 -9.20 13.71 -2.27
N VAL A 6 -9.05 14.80 -3.04
CA VAL A 6 -9.38 14.83 -4.47
C VAL A 6 -8.59 13.76 -5.22
N TYR A 7 -7.28 13.64 -4.96
CA TYR A 7 -6.43 12.63 -5.57
C TYR A 7 -6.94 11.21 -5.35
N VAL A 8 -7.19 10.80 -4.10
CA VAL A 8 -7.65 9.44 -3.79
C VAL A 8 -9.04 9.19 -4.36
N GLN A 9 -9.94 10.17 -4.30
CA GLN A 9 -11.28 10.03 -4.86
C GLN A 9 -11.26 9.90 -6.39
N THR A 10 -10.41 10.67 -7.08
CA THR A 10 -10.23 10.56 -8.53
C THR A 10 -9.68 9.19 -8.90
N VAL A 11 -8.66 8.69 -8.20
CA VAL A 11 -8.10 7.36 -8.47
C VAL A 11 -9.14 6.26 -8.32
N LEU A 12 -9.93 6.28 -7.24
CA LEU A 12 -10.96 5.28 -7.00
C LEU A 12 -12.07 5.33 -8.04
N THR A 13 -12.53 6.52 -8.38
CA THR A 13 -13.60 6.71 -9.36
C THR A 13 -13.15 6.24 -10.74
N THR A 14 -11.95 6.63 -11.17
CA THR A 14 -11.36 6.20 -12.43
C THR A 14 -11.11 4.69 -12.45
N SER A 15 -10.55 4.11 -11.38
CA SER A 15 -10.30 2.66 -11.30
C SER A 15 -11.59 1.86 -11.35
N THR A 16 -12.63 2.30 -10.64
CA THR A 16 -13.97 1.67 -10.67
C THR A 16 -14.60 1.80 -12.06
N PHE A 17 -14.47 2.95 -12.71
CA PHE A 17 -14.95 3.16 -14.06
C PHE A 17 -14.26 2.21 -15.05
N LEU A 18 -12.93 2.09 -15.00
CA LEU A 18 -12.16 1.20 -15.87
C LEU A 18 -12.49 -0.29 -15.67
N VAL A 19 -12.81 -0.71 -14.43
CA VAL A 19 -13.32 -2.05 -14.15
C VAL A 19 -14.70 -2.26 -14.78
N LYS A 20 -15.62 -1.29 -14.63
CA LYS A 20 -16.95 -1.38 -15.24
C LYS A 20 -16.89 -1.45 -16.77
N GLN A 21 -15.94 -0.75 -17.39
CA GLN A 21 -15.71 -0.81 -18.84
C GLN A 21 -14.98 -2.08 -19.29
N LYS A 22 -14.69 -3.03 -18.39
CA LYS A 22 -13.92 -4.27 -18.65
C LYS A 22 -12.51 -4.04 -19.22
N ILE A 23 -11.97 -2.82 -19.07
CA ILE A 23 -10.61 -2.47 -19.49
C ILE A 23 -9.60 -3.01 -18.49
N LEU A 24 -9.93 -2.94 -17.20
CA LEU A 24 -9.12 -3.48 -16.10
C LEU A 24 -9.83 -4.65 -15.41
N SER A 25 -9.08 -5.70 -15.09
CA SER A 25 -9.55 -6.75 -14.19
C SER A 25 -9.69 -6.19 -12.76
N SER A 26 -10.63 -6.73 -11.97
CA SER A 26 -10.80 -6.34 -10.55
C SER A 26 -9.48 -6.50 -9.77
N ASN A 27 -8.70 -7.54 -10.07
CA ASN A 27 -7.40 -7.78 -9.44
C ASN A 27 -6.37 -6.67 -9.74
N ASN A 28 -6.28 -6.22 -11.00
CA ASN A 28 -5.36 -5.14 -11.38
C ASN A 28 -5.82 -3.79 -10.84
N SER A 29 -7.13 -3.52 -10.85
CA SER A 29 -7.71 -2.29 -10.30
C SER A 29 -7.39 -2.13 -8.81
N ARG A 30 -7.56 -3.18 -8.02
CA ARG A 30 -7.16 -3.17 -6.61
C ARG A 30 -5.69 -2.83 -6.41
N LYS A 31 -4.79 -3.37 -7.24
CA LYS A 31 -3.35 -3.09 -7.14
C LYS A 31 -2.99 -1.66 -7.56
N VAL A 32 -3.69 -1.09 -8.56
CA VAL A 32 -3.57 0.33 -8.89
C VAL A 32 -4.03 1.21 -7.73
N ILE A 33 -5.20 0.91 -7.15
CA ILE A 33 -5.72 1.63 -5.97
C ILE A 33 -4.73 1.52 -4.81
N HIS A 34 -4.12 0.36 -4.59
CA HIS A 34 -3.13 0.12 -3.52
C HIS A 34 -1.88 0.99 -3.67
N VAL A 35 -1.25 0.99 -4.86
CA VAL A 35 -0.05 1.81 -5.13
C VAL A 35 -0.36 3.30 -5.04
N ALA A 36 -1.49 3.72 -5.61
CA ALA A 36 -1.91 5.11 -5.58
C ALA A 36 -2.27 5.56 -4.16
N ALA A 37 -3.03 4.76 -3.41
CA ALA A 37 -3.32 5.02 -2.02
C ALA A 37 -2.00 5.16 -1.25
N GLY A 38 -1.09 4.18 -1.33
CA GLY A 38 0.21 4.21 -0.67
C GLY A 38 1.13 5.38 -1.06
N SER A 39 0.86 6.02 -2.21
CA SER A 39 1.57 7.22 -2.66
C SER A 39 1.14 8.50 -1.94
N TRP A 40 0.22 8.45 -0.97
CA TRP A 40 -0.25 9.66 -0.27
C TRP A 40 0.88 10.45 0.41
N LEU A 41 1.99 9.80 0.76
CA LEU A 41 3.15 10.43 1.41
C LEU A 41 3.68 11.61 0.60
N MET A 42 3.53 11.58 -0.73
CA MET A 42 3.94 12.69 -1.61
C MET A 42 3.29 14.03 -1.25
N TRP A 43 2.17 14.00 -0.52
CA TRP A 43 1.45 15.20 -0.08
C TRP A 43 1.93 15.73 1.28
N TRP A 44 2.81 15.04 2.00
CA TRP A 44 3.34 15.47 3.30
C TRP A 44 4.08 16.82 3.31
N PRO A 45 4.84 17.20 2.26
CA PRO A 45 5.49 18.52 2.21
C PRO A 45 4.53 19.70 2.29
N PHE A 46 3.25 19.49 1.97
CA PHE A 46 2.21 20.52 2.05
C PHE A 46 1.58 20.65 3.45
N PHE A 47 1.99 19.82 4.40
CA PHE A 47 1.53 19.91 5.79
C PHE A 47 2.61 20.60 6.63
N ASP A 48 2.17 21.67 7.30
CA ASP A 48 2.97 22.44 8.25
C ASP A 48 3.09 21.67 9.58
N ASP A 49 4.33 21.51 10.06
CA ASP A 49 4.66 20.85 11.32
C ASP A 49 4.63 21.77 12.53
N SER A 50 4.54 23.08 12.35
CA SER A 50 4.47 24.06 13.44
C SER A 50 3.13 24.06 14.19
N HIS A 51 2.09 23.49 13.57
CA HIS A 51 0.73 23.44 14.11
C HIS A 51 0.15 22.02 14.06
N TRP A 52 -0.81 21.72 14.95
CA TRP A 52 -1.49 20.41 15.01
C TRP A 52 -2.17 19.97 13.70
N THR A 53 -2.33 20.89 12.75
CA THR A 53 -2.97 20.67 11.45
C THR A 53 -2.29 19.59 10.61
N TRP A 54 -1.02 19.24 10.89
CA TRP A 54 -0.37 18.09 10.25
C TRP A 54 -1.14 16.79 10.46
N VAL A 55 -1.86 16.61 11.58
CA VAL A 55 -2.68 15.42 11.85
C VAL A 55 -3.77 15.22 10.80
N LEU A 56 -4.20 16.29 10.11
CA LEU A 56 -5.16 16.19 9.01
C LEU A 56 -4.64 15.38 7.81
N ASN A 57 -3.34 15.06 7.76
CA ASN A 57 -2.78 14.16 6.75
C ASN A 57 -3.44 12.78 6.76
N ILE A 58 -3.87 12.29 7.94
CA ILE A 58 -4.58 11.02 8.05
C ILE A 58 -6.07 11.10 7.73
N GLY A 59 -6.60 12.28 7.39
CA GLY A 59 -8.03 12.43 7.13
C GLY A 59 -8.56 11.46 6.05
N VAL A 60 -7.80 11.31 4.95
CA VAL A 60 -8.16 10.37 3.88
C VAL A 60 -8.09 8.91 4.36
N PRO A 61 -6.95 8.38 4.86
CA PRO A 61 -6.91 7.01 5.35
C PRO A 61 -7.87 6.73 6.50
N ALA A 62 -8.15 7.69 7.37
CA ALA A 62 -9.12 7.53 8.46
C ALA A 62 -10.55 7.35 7.92
N VAL A 63 -10.97 8.19 6.97
CA VAL A 63 -12.27 8.04 6.29
C VAL A 63 -12.35 6.68 5.59
N PHE A 64 -11.29 6.24 4.92
CA PHE A 64 -11.25 4.93 4.28
C PHE A 64 -11.28 3.77 5.28
N THR A 65 -10.59 3.90 6.41
CA THR A 65 -10.63 2.91 7.50
C THR A 65 -12.07 2.72 7.99
N LEU A 66 -12.78 3.83 8.25
CA LEU A 66 -14.18 3.80 8.67
C LEU A 66 -15.09 3.24 7.57
N LYS A 67 -14.89 3.67 6.31
CA LYS A 67 -15.67 3.21 5.15
C LYS A 67 -15.52 1.70 4.95
N LEU A 68 -14.28 1.19 4.92
CA LEU A 68 -13.99 -0.23 4.74
C LEU A 68 -14.53 -1.07 5.91
N SER A 69 -14.43 -0.56 7.13
CA SER A 69 -15.03 -1.20 8.31
C SER A 69 -16.55 -1.31 8.17
N ALA A 70 -17.23 -0.20 7.81
CA ALA A 70 -18.67 -0.18 7.64
C ALA A 70 -19.13 -1.09 6.49
N VAL A 71 -18.48 -1.01 5.33
CA VAL A 71 -18.82 -1.84 4.16
C VAL A 71 -18.54 -3.32 4.46
N GLY A 72 -17.40 -3.64 5.07
CA GLY A 72 -17.05 -5.02 5.37
C GLY A 72 -17.95 -5.69 6.41
N LEU A 73 -18.53 -4.91 7.33
CA LEU A 73 -19.44 -5.42 8.37
C LEU A 73 -20.91 -5.42 7.94
N PHE A 74 -21.37 -4.43 7.18
CA PHE A 74 -22.80 -4.16 6.98
C PHE A 74 -23.26 -4.17 5.52
N ALA A 75 -22.37 -4.11 4.52
CA ALA A 75 -22.78 -4.04 3.12
C ALA A 75 -22.98 -5.43 2.49
N GLY A 76 -23.73 -5.46 1.38
CA GLY A 76 -23.93 -6.66 0.55
C GLY A 76 -22.83 -6.87 -0.50
N PRO A 77 -22.78 -8.06 -1.15
CA PRO A 77 -21.80 -8.40 -2.18
C PRO A 77 -21.80 -7.45 -3.40
N ASP A 78 -22.95 -6.86 -3.72
CA ASP A 78 -23.12 -5.98 -4.88
C ASP A 78 -22.58 -4.55 -4.65
N HIS A 79 -22.07 -4.25 -3.46
CA HIS A 79 -21.54 -2.92 -3.16
C HIS A 79 -20.31 -2.61 -4.05
N PRO A 80 -20.19 -1.40 -4.63
CA PRO A 80 -19.10 -1.07 -5.55
C PRO A 80 -17.69 -1.32 -4.99
N ASP A 81 -17.48 -1.02 -3.71
CA ASP A 81 -16.19 -1.26 -3.04
C ASP A 81 -15.89 -2.77 -2.87
N VAL A 82 -16.91 -3.60 -2.68
CA VAL A 82 -16.74 -5.06 -2.58
C VAL A 82 -16.33 -5.62 -3.93
N ILE A 83 -17.00 -5.19 -5.00
CA ILE A 83 -16.65 -5.58 -6.37
C ILE A 83 -15.22 -5.15 -6.75
N ALA A 84 -14.81 -3.96 -6.30
CA ALA A 84 -13.51 -3.38 -6.64
C ALA A 84 -12.34 -3.95 -5.81
N MET A 85 -12.55 -4.31 -4.54
CA MET A 85 -11.46 -4.62 -3.61
C MET A 85 -11.47 -6.04 -3.01
N SER A 86 -12.60 -6.76 -3.07
CA SER A 86 -12.71 -8.12 -2.53
C SER A 86 -12.01 -9.16 -3.42
N ARG A 87 -11.42 -10.21 -2.82
CA ARG A 87 -10.82 -11.35 -3.56
C ARG A 87 -11.88 -12.36 -3.95
N SER A 88 -12.77 -12.66 -3.01
CA SER A 88 -13.79 -13.70 -3.12
C SER A 88 -15.18 -13.15 -3.46
N GLY A 89 -15.31 -11.82 -3.60
CA GLY A 89 -16.59 -11.13 -3.73
C GLY A 89 -17.35 -10.99 -2.41
N ARG A 90 -16.74 -11.39 -1.28
CA ARG A 90 -17.33 -11.24 0.05
C ARG A 90 -16.98 -9.88 0.65
N PRO A 91 -17.94 -9.18 1.28
CA PRO A 91 -17.67 -7.93 1.99
C PRO A 91 -16.61 -8.07 3.07
N ARG A 92 -16.56 -9.22 3.76
CA ARG A 92 -15.60 -9.48 4.85
C ARG A 92 -14.14 -9.40 4.42
N ASP A 93 -13.82 -9.64 3.15
CA ASP A 93 -12.45 -9.53 2.62
C ASP A 93 -11.89 -8.11 2.78
N LEU A 94 -12.76 -7.08 2.83
CA LEU A 94 -12.36 -5.70 3.05
C LEU A 94 -11.84 -5.46 4.46
N LEU A 95 -12.21 -6.29 5.44
CA LEU A 95 -11.77 -6.19 6.84
C LEU A 95 -10.36 -6.75 7.08
N PHE A 96 -9.77 -7.40 6.08
CA PHE A 96 -8.41 -7.94 6.16
C PHE A 96 -7.44 -7.00 5.45
N GLY A 97 -6.79 -7.45 4.36
CA GLY A 97 -5.75 -6.71 3.65
C GLY A 97 -6.06 -5.21 3.43
N PRO A 98 -7.22 -4.83 2.85
CA PRO A 98 -7.57 -3.43 2.63
C PRO A 98 -7.68 -2.61 3.92
N LEU A 99 -8.34 -3.13 4.96
CA LEU A 99 -8.47 -2.44 6.23
C LEU A 99 -7.11 -2.30 6.92
N PHE A 100 -6.34 -3.40 7.00
CA PHE A 100 -4.99 -3.38 7.60
C PHE A 100 -4.08 -2.38 6.90
N PHE A 101 -4.13 -2.31 5.58
CA PHE A 101 -3.43 -1.28 4.83
C PHE A 101 -3.81 0.11 5.34
N THR A 102 -5.09 0.47 5.34
CA THR A 102 -5.55 1.81 5.80
C THR A 102 -5.25 2.12 7.27
N VAL A 103 -5.21 1.11 8.14
CA VAL A 103 -4.80 1.26 9.54
C VAL A 103 -3.30 1.57 9.64
N VAL A 104 -2.46 0.86 8.88
CA VAL A 104 -1.03 1.17 8.76
C VAL A 104 -0.83 2.58 8.22
N MET A 105 -1.70 3.05 7.33
CA MET A 105 -1.67 4.43 6.86
C MET A 105 -1.92 5.44 7.97
N CYS A 106 -2.94 5.20 8.80
CA CYS A 106 -3.24 6.05 9.93
C CYS A 106 -2.10 6.05 10.95
N PHE A 107 -1.52 4.89 11.24
CA PHE A 107 -0.36 4.77 12.13
C PHE A 107 0.84 5.53 11.58
N THR A 108 1.19 5.32 10.31
CA THR A 108 2.33 5.98 9.67
C THR A 108 2.15 7.50 9.63
N GLY A 109 0.95 7.98 9.30
CA GLY A 109 0.66 9.41 9.27
C GLY A 109 0.52 10.10 10.63
N THR A 110 0.37 9.34 11.72
CA THR A 110 0.32 9.91 13.09
C THR A 110 1.64 9.74 13.85
N ALA A 111 2.12 8.50 13.97
CA ALA A 111 3.29 8.16 14.78
C ALA A 111 4.62 8.40 14.05
N LEU A 112 4.62 8.40 12.72
CA LEU A 112 5.82 8.51 11.89
C LEU A 112 5.79 9.72 10.95
N PHE A 113 5.04 10.76 11.32
CA PHE A 113 4.98 11.98 10.51
C PHE A 113 6.39 12.60 10.39
N ARG A 114 6.85 12.79 9.15
CA ARG A 114 8.21 13.21 8.79
C ARG A 114 9.34 12.30 9.27
N ASP A 115 9.03 11.09 9.74
CA ASP A 115 10.02 10.10 10.09
C ASP A 115 10.46 9.30 8.85
N PRO A 116 11.77 9.07 8.64
CA PRO A 116 12.31 8.29 7.53
C PRO A 116 11.71 6.88 7.40
N ARG A 117 11.35 6.25 8.52
CA ARG A 117 10.74 4.92 8.56
C ARG A 117 9.39 4.89 7.84
N ALA A 118 8.69 6.01 7.74
CA ALA A 118 7.47 6.11 6.95
C ALA A 118 7.72 5.81 5.46
N ALA A 119 8.83 6.29 4.91
CA ALA A 119 9.20 6.01 3.52
C ALA A 119 9.56 4.52 3.31
N PHE A 120 10.22 3.88 4.28
CA PHE A 120 10.49 2.44 4.24
C PHE A 120 9.21 1.62 4.22
N ILE A 121 8.32 1.89 5.18
CA ILE A 121 7.04 1.19 5.31
C ILE A 121 6.21 1.36 4.05
N MET A 122 6.01 2.59 3.57
CA MET A 122 5.11 2.84 2.46
C MET A 122 5.73 2.60 1.09
N GLY A 123 7.05 2.70 0.96
CA GLY A 123 7.77 2.25 -0.22
C GLY A 123 7.64 0.72 -0.39
N ALA A 124 7.88 -0.04 0.67
CA ALA A 124 7.74 -1.49 0.64
C ALA A 124 6.28 -1.95 0.50
N LEU A 125 5.39 -1.46 1.37
CA LEU A 125 4.00 -1.89 1.40
C LEU A 125 3.19 -1.28 0.24
N GLY A 126 3.37 0.00 -0.07
CA GLY A 126 2.59 0.68 -1.10
C GLY A 126 3.06 0.33 -2.52
N TRP A 127 4.37 0.46 -2.77
CA TRP A 127 4.93 0.25 -4.11
C TRP A 127 5.38 -1.19 -4.33
N GLY A 128 6.19 -1.74 -3.42
CA GLY A 128 6.67 -3.12 -3.47
C GLY A 128 5.52 -4.13 -3.59
N ASP A 129 4.71 -4.27 -2.54
CA ASP A 129 3.59 -5.24 -2.51
C ASP A 129 2.52 -4.93 -3.57
N GLY A 130 2.37 -3.65 -3.93
CA GLY A 130 1.47 -3.22 -4.98
C GLY A 130 1.87 -3.77 -6.36
N LEU A 131 3.15 -3.68 -6.72
CA LEU A 131 3.64 -4.00 -8.07
C LEU A 131 4.14 -5.44 -8.22
N ALA A 132 4.65 -6.06 -7.15
CA ALA A 132 5.23 -7.40 -7.20
C ALA A 132 4.25 -8.46 -7.77
N PRO A 133 2.97 -8.53 -7.35
CA PRO A 133 2.03 -9.48 -7.92
C PRO A 133 1.66 -9.17 -9.38
N VAL A 134 1.65 -7.90 -9.79
CA VAL A 134 1.30 -7.51 -11.17
C VAL A 134 2.34 -8.07 -12.14
N VAL A 135 3.62 -7.85 -11.86
CA VAL A 135 4.72 -8.40 -12.68
C VAL A 135 4.83 -9.90 -12.50
N GLY A 136 4.68 -10.41 -11.27
CA GLY A 136 4.74 -11.83 -10.96
C GLY A 136 3.68 -12.65 -11.69
N MET A 137 2.47 -12.12 -11.88
CA MET A 137 1.41 -12.78 -12.66
C MET A 137 1.64 -12.68 -14.17
N ALA A 138 2.17 -11.55 -14.66
CA ALA A 138 2.36 -11.32 -16.09
C ALA A 138 3.62 -12.01 -16.66
N TYR A 139 4.70 -12.05 -15.89
CA TYR A 139 6.03 -12.48 -16.34
C TYR A 139 6.68 -13.56 -15.45
N GLY A 140 6.03 -13.99 -14.38
CA GLY A 140 6.59 -14.98 -13.44
C GLY A 140 6.76 -16.35 -14.07
N ARG A 141 8.00 -16.70 -14.43
CA ARG A 141 8.37 -18.02 -14.98
C ARG A 141 8.96 -18.92 -13.91
N HIS A 142 9.78 -18.36 -13.02
CA HIS A 142 10.50 -19.13 -12.02
C HIS A 142 9.75 -19.08 -10.69
N LYS A 143 8.92 -20.10 -10.44
CA LYS A 143 8.10 -20.18 -9.24
C LYS A 143 8.83 -20.86 -8.09
N TYR A 144 8.60 -20.38 -6.88
CA TYR A 144 9.07 -20.97 -5.64
C TYR A 144 7.97 -20.94 -4.57
N CYS A 145 8.11 -21.78 -3.56
CA CYS A 145 7.18 -21.88 -2.45
C CYS A 145 7.97 -21.96 -1.14
N LEU A 146 7.77 -20.99 -0.25
CA LEU A 146 8.36 -21.00 1.09
C LEU A 146 7.28 -21.30 2.12
N PHE A 147 6.44 -20.31 2.42
CA PHE A 147 5.35 -20.41 3.39
C PHE A 147 4.04 -19.87 2.78
N GLY A 148 3.37 -20.67 1.95
CA GLY A 148 2.05 -20.33 1.39
C GLY A 148 1.95 -20.47 -0.14
N PRO A 149 1.25 -19.54 -0.84
CA PRO A 149 1.00 -19.66 -2.26
C PRO A 149 2.27 -19.50 -3.09
N SER A 150 2.31 -20.12 -4.27
CA SER A 150 3.48 -20.04 -5.17
C SER A 150 3.81 -18.59 -5.53
N LYS A 151 5.01 -18.15 -5.17
CA LYS A 151 5.60 -16.85 -5.56
C LYS A 151 6.51 -17.05 -6.77
N SER A 152 6.94 -15.96 -7.39
CA SER A 152 7.89 -16.00 -8.52
C SER A 152 9.10 -15.11 -8.24
N PHE A 153 10.27 -15.54 -8.71
CA PHE A 153 11.51 -14.75 -8.58
C PHE A 153 11.36 -13.38 -9.25
N GLU A 154 10.65 -13.31 -10.38
CA GLU A 154 10.37 -12.06 -11.07
C GLU A 154 9.48 -11.14 -10.22
N GLY A 155 8.54 -11.70 -9.46
CA GLY A 155 7.74 -10.97 -8.48
C GLY A 155 8.60 -10.42 -7.33
N SER A 156 9.51 -11.21 -6.77
CA SER A 156 10.41 -10.78 -5.68
C SER A 156 11.43 -9.74 -6.13
N LEU A 157 11.95 -9.87 -7.36
CA LEU A 157 12.81 -8.84 -7.95
C LEU A 157 12.03 -7.54 -8.15
N THR A 158 10.76 -7.64 -8.58
CA THR A 158 9.87 -6.48 -8.67
C THR A 158 9.62 -5.88 -7.30
N MET A 159 9.37 -6.68 -6.26
CA MET A 159 9.23 -6.23 -4.88
C MET A 159 10.44 -5.39 -4.46
N PHE A 160 11.65 -5.90 -4.70
CA PHE A 160 12.90 -5.22 -4.35
C PHE A 160 13.04 -3.88 -5.08
N VAL A 161 12.92 -3.88 -6.41
CA VAL A 161 13.10 -2.68 -7.25
C VAL A 161 12.00 -1.65 -6.98
N ALA A 162 10.74 -2.07 -6.90
CA ALA A 162 9.62 -1.19 -6.63
C ALA A 162 9.69 -0.58 -5.22
N SER A 163 10.14 -1.35 -4.22
CA SER A 163 10.38 -0.84 -2.88
C SER A 163 11.45 0.25 -2.89
N LEU A 164 12.59 0.01 -3.56
CA LEU A 164 13.63 1.03 -3.72
C LEU A 164 13.11 2.29 -4.40
N CYS A 165 12.40 2.15 -5.53
CA CYS A 165 11.81 3.29 -6.23
C CYS A 165 10.83 4.07 -5.36
N GLY A 166 9.96 3.37 -4.62
CA GLY A 166 9.01 3.98 -3.70
C GLY A 166 9.70 4.73 -2.56
N ILE A 167 10.69 4.13 -1.91
CA ILE A 167 11.45 4.77 -0.83
C ILE A 167 12.17 6.03 -1.35
N CYS A 168 12.85 5.94 -2.51
CA CYS A 168 13.50 7.09 -3.13
C CYS A 168 12.51 8.20 -3.49
N LEU A 169 11.32 7.85 -3.99
CA LEU A 169 10.26 8.82 -4.29
C LEU A 169 9.77 9.52 -3.01
N PHE A 170 9.54 8.78 -1.94
CA PHE A 170 9.04 9.32 -0.68
C PHE A 170 10.11 10.06 0.12
N GLN A 171 11.39 9.86 -0.19
CA GLN A 171 12.47 10.66 0.40
C GLN A 171 12.32 12.16 0.07
N TYR A 172 11.79 12.51 -1.10
CA TYR A 172 11.44 13.91 -1.44
C TYR A 172 10.39 14.51 -0.48
N ALA A 173 9.53 13.66 0.10
CA ALA A 173 8.47 14.09 0.99
C ALA A 173 8.93 14.33 2.44
N LEU A 174 10.20 14.06 2.74
CA LEU A 174 10.76 14.05 4.08
C LEU A 174 11.91 15.08 4.22
N PRO A 175 12.21 15.56 5.44
CA PRO A 175 13.34 16.44 5.68
C PRO A 175 14.65 15.82 5.17
N ALA A 176 15.50 16.62 4.54
CA ALA A 176 16.76 16.19 3.94
C ALA A 176 17.78 15.78 5.01
N SER A 177 17.71 14.54 5.48
CA SER A 177 18.78 13.80 6.15
C SER A 177 18.27 12.39 6.44
N THR A 178 19.18 11.41 6.53
CA THR A 178 19.04 10.07 7.15
C THR A 178 18.89 8.80 6.29
N LEU A 179 18.75 8.87 4.96
CA LEU A 179 18.75 7.64 4.14
C LEU A 179 20.07 7.46 3.40
N THR A 180 20.92 6.58 3.92
CA THR A 180 22.14 6.14 3.22
C THR A 180 21.81 5.10 2.16
N GLY A 181 22.63 4.97 1.11
CA GLY A 181 22.43 3.94 0.08
C GLY A 181 22.36 2.52 0.66
N LEU A 182 23.09 2.26 1.75
CA LEU A 182 23.08 0.96 2.42
C LEU A 182 21.77 0.69 3.19
N SER A 183 21.20 1.69 3.87
CA SER A 183 19.90 1.56 4.54
C SER A 183 18.76 1.30 3.53
N LEU A 184 18.84 1.90 2.34
CA LEU A 184 17.86 1.66 1.28
C LEU A 184 17.88 0.20 0.78
N LEU A 185 19.08 -0.29 0.49
CA LEU A 185 19.27 -1.66 -0.01
C LEU A 185 18.89 -2.71 1.03
N THR A 186 19.25 -2.48 2.29
CA THR A 186 18.90 -3.37 3.40
C THR A 186 17.38 -3.40 3.64
N CYS A 187 16.71 -2.25 3.66
CA CYS A 187 15.25 -2.20 3.79
C CYS A 187 14.55 -2.93 2.64
N ALA A 188 14.96 -2.68 1.39
CA ALA A 188 14.37 -3.36 0.25
C ALA A 188 14.62 -4.89 0.29
N ALA A 189 15.81 -5.33 0.73
CA ALA A 189 16.11 -6.74 0.88
C ALA A 189 15.27 -7.40 1.99
N VAL A 190 15.14 -6.74 3.14
CA VAL A 190 14.30 -7.22 4.25
C VAL A 190 12.84 -7.27 3.83
N ALA A 191 12.33 -6.24 3.14
CA ALA A 191 10.97 -6.21 2.63
C ALA A 191 10.69 -7.38 1.67
N THR A 192 11.60 -7.65 0.74
CA THR A 192 11.49 -8.78 -0.18
C THR A 192 11.56 -10.12 0.54
N ALA A 193 12.43 -10.27 1.54
CA ALA A 193 12.51 -11.50 2.32
C ALA A 193 11.22 -11.76 3.12
N VAL A 194 10.66 -10.71 3.74
CA VAL A 194 9.41 -10.78 4.50
C VAL A 194 8.22 -11.05 3.57
N GLU A 195 8.15 -10.41 2.41
CA GLU A 195 7.10 -10.69 1.40
C GLU A 195 7.16 -12.14 0.91
N ALA A 196 8.37 -12.65 0.67
CA ALA A 196 8.59 -14.02 0.22
C ALA A 196 8.20 -15.07 1.28
N ALA A 197 8.36 -14.73 2.57
CA ALA A 197 8.05 -15.59 3.70
C ALA A 197 6.65 -15.36 4.30
N SER A 198 5.93 -14.31 3.88
CA SER A 198 4.65 -13.93 4.47
C SER A 198 3.53 -14.90 4.09
N PRO A 199 2.75 -15.39 5.08
CA PRO A 199 1.50 -16.07 4.82
C PRO A 199 0.49 -15.19 4.06
N PRO A 200 -0.54 -15.79 3.44
CA PRO A 200 -1.63 -15.03 2.81
C PRO A 200 -2.23 -14.01 3.78
N GLU A 201 -2.49 -12.79 3.29
CA GLU A 201 -3.24 -11.74 4.01
C GLU A 201 -2.52 -11.11 5.22
N MET A 202 -1.37 -11.66 5.61
CA MET A 202 -0.52 -11.11 6.67
C MET A 202 0.55 -10.15 6.15
N ASP A 203 0.75 -10.09 4.84
CA ASP A 203 1.69 -9.22 4.12
C ASP A 203 1.52 -7.74 4.54
N ASN A 204 0.26 -7.30 4.63
CA ASN A 204 -0.10 -5.93 5.00
C ASN A 204 0.22 -5.56 6.46
N LEU A 205 0.59 -6.53 7.30
CA LEU A 205 0.99 -6.30 8.70
C LEU A 205 2.48 -6.61 8.92
N LEU A 206 2.98 -7.71 8.35
CA LEU A 206 4.36 -8.14 8.52
C LEU A 206 5.36 -7.20 7.85
N ILE A 207 5.06 -6.70 6.64
CA ILE A 207 5.96 -5.78 5.94
C ILE A 207 6.15 -4.48 6.75
N PRO A 208 5.09 -3.78 7.19
CA PRO A 208 5.25 -2.59 8.03
C PRO A 208 6.00 -2.83 9.33
N ILE A 209 5.73 -3.95 10.02
CA ILE A 209 6.42 -4.28 11.27
C ILE A 209 7.91 -4.48 11.02
N ALA A 210 8.27 -5.23 9.98
CA ALA A 210 9.67 -5.44 9.63
C ALA A 210 10.37 -4.14 9.24
N MET A 211 9.72 -3.28 8.46
CA MET A 211 10.26 -1.97 8.06
C MET A 211 10.36 -0.98 9.21
N PHE A 212 9.55 -1.13 10.26
CA PHE A 212 9.66 -0.32 11.46
C PHE A 212 10.84 -0.74 12.36
N LEU A 213 11.24 -2.02 12.30
CA LEU A 213 12.31 -2.60 13.11
C LEU A 213 13.69 -2.63 12.44
N ALA A 214 13.73 -2.53 11.10
CA ALA A 214 14.95 -2.49 10.29
C ALA A 214 15.61 -1.10 10.28
#